data_AF-A0A662ZB40-F1
#
_entry.id   AF-A0A662ZB40-F1
#
_cell.length_a   1.000
_cell.length_b   1.000
_cell.length_c   1.000
_cell.angle_alpha   90.00
_cell.angle_beta   90.00
_cell.angle_gamma   90.00
#
_symmetry.space_group_name_H-M   'P 1'
#
loop_
_entity.id
_entity.type
_entity.pdbx_description
1 polymer ?
#
loop_
_entity_poly.entity_id
_entity_poly.type
_entity_poly.pdbx_seq_one_letter_code
_entity_poly.pdbx_strand_id
1 'polypeptide(L)'
;MIRTLSKVISLVLCTMSFMSAADDKNEHELPVEQCNQNSAEACEHIGMYYTNVVGDDSKALLFFQKGCELNAKESCTFSGNIFSYGVVVDKDMEKALNYYEKGCELKDGIACNLLGSFYENGENVDKDQKKAFYYYTRACNEGDWAQACETLKEISEK
;
A
#
# COMPACT_ATOMS: atom_id res chain seq x y z
N MET A 1 -51.40 39.06 28.88
CA MET A 1 -50.46 38.37 29.78
C MET A 1 -49.06 38.54 29.20
N ILE A 2 -48.16 39.07 30.01
CA ILE A 2 -46.84 39.60 29.67
C ILE A 2 -45.79 38.47 29.74
N ARG A 3 -44.95 38.27 28.72
CA ARG A 3 -43.45 38.24 28.79
C ARG A 3 -42.76 37.64 27.54
N THR A 4 -42.08 38.53 26.82
CA THR A 4 -40.70 38.44 26.25
C THR A 4 -40.34 37.39 25.20
N LEU A 5 -40.02 37.90 23.99
CA LEU A 5 -38.91 37.41 23.15
C LEU A 5 -37.63 37.25 23.99
N SER A 6 -36.86 36.18 23.79
CA SER A 6 -35.38 36.23 23.61
C SER A 6 -34.77 34.83 23.52
N LYS A 7 -34.09 34.56 22.38
CA LYS A 7 -32.79 33.87 22.27
C LYS A 7 -32.69 32.32 22.39
N VAL A 8 -32.38 31.72 21.23
CA VAL A 8 -31.21 30.87 20.94
C VAL A 8 -31.49 29.43 20.49
N ILE A 9 -31.16 29.22 19.21
CA ILE A 9 -30.72 27.99 18.55
C ILE A 9 -29.87 27.11 19.49
N SER A 10 -30.30 25.89 19.79
CA SER A 10 -29.42 24.72 19.97
C SER A 10 -30.16 23.54 20.58
N LEU A 11 -29.92 22.37 19.98
CA LEU A 11 -29.86 21.06 20.64
C LEU A 11 -31.19 20.53 21.23
N VAL A 12 -31.60 19.28 21.07
CA VAL A 12 -31.04 18.12 20.39
C VAL A 12 -32.10 17.01 20.49
N LEU A 13 -32.08 16.11 19.51
CA LEU A 13 -32.48 14.70 19.56
C LEU A 13 -33.95 14.29 19.67
N CYS A 14 -34.18 13.24 18.88
CA CYS A 14 -35.11 12.14 19.10
C CYS A 14 -36.49 12.35 18.49
N THR A 15 -36.71 11.75 17.31
CA THR A 15 -37.94 11.01 16.92
C THR A 15 -38.05 10.75 15.41
N MET A 16 -36.97 10.31 14.76
CA MET A 16 -37.17 9.44 13.59
C MET A 16 -36.42 8.15 13.80
N SER A 17 -37.24 7.13 14.07
CA SER A 17 -37.03 5.71 13.84
C SER A 17 -36.34 5.43 12.48
N PHE A 18 -35.97 4.17 12.28
CA PHE A 18 -35.40 3.58 11.06
C PHE A 18 -33.88 3.63 10.97
N MET A 19 -33.22 2.69 11.64
CA MET A 19 -32.23 1.89 10.92
C MET A 19 -32.62 0.43 11.11
N SER A 20 -33.31 -0.08 10.09
CA SER A 20 -33.53 -1.49 9.86
C SER A 20 -32.19 -2.23 9.84
N ALA A 21 -32.23 -3.51 10.21
CA ALA A 21 -31.25 -4.49 9.80
C ALA A 21 -30.82 -4.24 8.35
N ALA A 22 -29.56 -3.90 8.14
CA ALA A 22 -28.90 -3.96 6.85
C ALA A 22 -27.88 -5.09 6.94
N ASP A 23 -27.97 -5.97 5.97
CA ASP A 23 -27.36 -7.29 5.91
C ASP A 23 -25.84 -7.32 6.20
N ASP A 24 -25.41 -8.42 6.81
CA ASP A 24 -24.01 -8.84 7.07
C ASP A 24 -23.22 -9.17 5.77
N LYS A 25 -23.56 -8.49 4.66
CA LYS A 25 -22.93 -8.61 3.34
C LYS A 25 -22.16 -7.36 2.93
N ASN A 26 -22.15 -6.35 3.79
CA ASN A 26 -21.75 -4.97 3.45
C ASN A 26 -20.39 -4.54 4.03
N GLU A 27 -19.67 -5.43 4.71
CA GLU A 27 -18.44 -5.08 5.42
C GLU A 27 -17.29 -4.69 4.46
N HIS A 28 -17.33 -5.18 3.21
CA HIS A 28 -16.29 -4.92 2.20
C HIS A 28 -16.66 -3.87 1.14
N GLU A 29 -17.93 -3.44 1.06
CA GLU A 29 -18.32 -2.36 0.14
C GLU A 29 -17.77 -1.00 0.59
N LEU A 30 -17.68 -0.79 1.90
CA LEU A 30 -17.21 0.49 2.47
C LEU A 30 -15.72 0.76 2.12
N PRO A 31 -14.77 -0.18 2.29
CA PRO A 31 -13.39 0.02 1.84
C PRO A 31 -13.24 0.25 0.33
N VAL A 32 -14.04 -0.43 -0.50
CA VAL A 32 -14.05 -0.21 -1.97
C VAL A 32 -14.44 1.23 -2.28
N GLU A 33 -15.53 1.71 -1.69
CA GLU A 33 -16.01 3.07 -1.93
C GLU A 33 -15.01 4.13 -1.43
N GLN A 34 -14.39 3.91 -0.28
CA GLN A 34 -13.36 4.82 0.22
C GLN A 34 -12.11 4.84 -0.66
N CYS A 35 -11.68 3.67 -1.16
CA CYS A 35 -10.62 3.62 -2.17
C CYS A 35 -11.04 4.38 -3.44
N ASN A 36 -12.31 4.24 -3.87
CA ASN A 36 -12.87 5.00 -4.99
C ASN A 36 -12.79 6.51 -4.76
N GLN A 37 -12.98 6.96 -3.53
CA GLN A 37 -12.84 8.34 -3.06
C GLN A 37 -11.39 8.77 -2.76
N ASN A 38 -10.39 8.04 -3.28
CA ASN A 38 -8.97 8.34 -3.19
C ASN A 38 -8.35 8.22 -1.78
N SER A 39 -8.88 7.35 -0.93
CA SER A 39 -8.20 6.94 0.30
C SER A 39 -7.13 5.89 0.00
N ALA A 40 -5.85 6.26 0.19
CA ALA A 40 -4.70 5.38 -0.04
C ALA A 40 -4.75 4.12 0.85
N GLU A 41 -5.01 4.31 2.14
CA GLU A 41 -5.13 3.22 3.14
C GLU A 41 -6.30 2.28 2.80
N ALA A 42 -7.43 2.82 2.37
CA ALA A 42 -8.56 1.97 1.97
C ALA A 42 -8.25 1.13 0.73
N CYS A 43 -7.52 1.70 -0.25
CA CYS A 43 -7.07 0.95 -1.43
C CYS A 43 -6.10 -0.19 -1.07
N GLU A 44 -5.21 0.04 -0.11
CA GLU A 44 -4.33 -1.00 0.38
C GLU A 44 -5.11 -2.12 1.08
N HIS A 45 -5.98 -1.76 2.02
CA HIS A 45 -6.76 -2.73 2.78
C HIS A 45 -7.66 -3.59 1.89
N ILE A 46 -8.33 -2.99 0.91
CA ILE A 46 -9.17 -3.76 0.00
C ILE A 46 -8.34 -4.63 -0.95
N GLY A 47 -7.16 -4.17 -1.38
CA GLY A 47 -6.20 -4.99 -2.12
C GLY A 47 -5.78 -6.22 -1.32
N MET A 48 -5.39 -6.03 -0.06
CA MET A 48 -5.03 -7.12 0.86
C MET A 48 -6.20 -8.08 1.11
N TYR A 49 -7.43 -7.57 1.19
CA TYR A 49 -8.62 -8.41 1.31
C TYR A 49 -8.81 -9.31 0.08
N TYR A 50 -8.66 -8.76 -1.12
CA TYR A 50 -8.76 -9.55 -2.35
C TYR A 50 -7.68 -10.62 -2.45
N THR A 51 -6.44 -10.34 -2.03
CA THR A 51 -5.35 -11.34 -2.01
C THR A 51 -5.59 -12.41 -0.94
N ASN A 52 -5.87 -12.03 0.31
CA ASN A 52 -5.81 -12.98 1.44
C ASN A 52 -7.13 -13.70 1.73
N VAL A 53 -8.27 -13.09 1.39
CA VAL A 53 -9.59 -13.65 1.72
C VAL A 53 -10.29 -14.17 0.47
N VAL A 54 -10.32 -13.38 -0.59
CA VAL A 54 -11.03 -13.74 -1.83
C VAL A 54 -10.17 -14.64 -2.72
N GLY A 55 -8.86 -14.40 -2.76
CA GLY A 55 -7.94 -15.05 -3.70
C GLY A 55 -8.07 -14.52 -5.14
N ASP A 56 -8.45 -13.25 -5.32
CA ASP A 56 -8.59 -12.59 -6.62
C ASP A 56 -7.48 -11.54 -6.79
N ASP A 57 -6.27 -12.03 -7.11
CA ASP A 57 -5.09 -11.17 -7.28
C ASP A 57 -5.23 -10.20 -8.47
N SER A 58 -6.13 -10.48 -9.42
CA SER A 58 -6.42 -9.56 -10.53
C SER A 58 -7.12 -8.30 -10.01
N LYS A 59 -8.12 -8.45 -9.14
CA LYS A 59 -8.73 -7.29 -8.46
C LYS A 59 -7.77 -6.66 -7.47
N ALA A 60 -7.02 -7.45 -6.71
CA ALA A 60 -6.03 -6.92 -5.78
C ALA A 60 -5.04 -5.99 -6.49
N LEU A 61 -4.54 -6.39 -7.66
CA LEU A 61 -3.65 -5.57 -8.48
C LEU A 61 -4.26 -4.20 -8.79
N LEU A 62 -5.52 -4.13 -9.21
CA LEU A 62 -6.19 -2.85 -9.52
C LEU A 62 -6.19 -1.91 -8.32
N PHE A 63 -6.49 -2.43 -7.13
CA PHE A 63 -6.51 -1.65 -5.90
C PHE A 63 -5.12 -1.27 -5.41
N PHE A 64 -4.13 -2.17 -5.51
CA PHE A 64 -2.74 -1.85 -5.18
C PHE A 64 -2.15 -0.80 -6.12
N GLN A 65 -2.44 -0.87 -7.42
CA GLN A 65 -1.97 0.15 -8.37
C GLN A 65 -2.55 1.52 -8.02
N LYS A 66 -3.85 1.58 -7.74
CA LYS A 66 -4.51 2.82 -7.29
C LYS A 66 -3.97 3.30 -5.94
N GLY A 67 -3.80 2.41 -4.96
CA GLY A 67 -3.21 2.73 -3.67
C GLY A 67 -1.80 3.31 -3.82
N CYS A 68 -0.99 2.70 -4.67
CA CYS A 68 0.34 3.20 -4.99
C CYS A 68 0.31 4.57 -5.68
N GLU A 69 -0.62 4.82 -6.62
CA GLU A 69 -0.85 6.15 -7.20
C GLU A 69 -1.16 7.21 -6.13
N LEU A 70 -1.88 6.81 -5.08
CA LEU A 70 -2.23 7.63 -3.91
C LEU A 70 -1.16 7.65 -2.82
N ASN A 71 0.03 7.09 -3.08
CA ASN A 71 1.18 7.03 -2.18
C ASN A 71 1.03 6.11 -0.95
N ALA A 72 0.18 5.08 -1.01
CA ALA A 72 0.29 3.93 -0.11
C ALA A 72 1.54 3.13 -0.50
N LYS A 73 2.56 3.17 0.35
CA LYS A 73 3.90 2.68 0.01
C LYS A 73 3.93 1.15 -0.11
N GLU A 74 3.22 0.42 0.75
CA GLU A 74 3.09 -1.03 0.71
C GLU A 74 2.31 -1.46 -0.54
N SER A 75 1.30 -0.69 -0.96
CA SER A 75 0.58 -0.94 -2.23
C SER A 75 1.49 -0.88 -3.46
N CYS A 76 2.51 -0.02 -3.45
CA CYS A 76 3.54 -0.04 -4.51
C CYS A 76 4.34 -1.35 -4.48
N THR A 77 4.75 -1.80 -3.29
CA THR A 77 5.45 -3.08 -3.11
C THR A 77 4.62 -4.27 -3.57
N PHE A 78 3.33 -4.33 -3.22
CA PHE A 78 2.44 -5.39 -3.69
C PHE A 78 2.26 -5.39 -5.21
N SER A 79 2.10 -4.21 -5.82
CA SER A 79 2.05 -4.08 -7.29
C SER A 79 3.35 -4.58 -7.92
N GLY A 80 4.50 -4.20 -7.37
CA GLY A 80 5.81 -4.66 -7.82
C GLY A 80 5.96 -6.18 -7.76
N ASN A 81 5.51 -6.80 -6.67
CA ASN A 81 5.54 -8.26 -6.50
C ASN A 81 4.73 -8.98 -7.57
N ILE A 82 3.52 -8.48 -7.86
CA ILE A 82 2.65 -9.09 -8.89
C ILE A 82 3.34 -9.07 -10.26
N PHE A 83 3.99 -7.98 -10.65
CA PHE A 83 4.73 -7.90 -11.91
C PHE A 83 6.04 -8.69 -11.90
N SER A 84 6.77 -8.76 -10.77
CA SER A 84 8.04 -9.51 -10.72
C SER A 84 7.85 -11.02 -10.82
N TYR A 85 6.75 -11.54 -10.26
CA TYR A 85 6.42 -12.96 -10.31
C TYR A 85 5.47 -13.34 -11.44
N GLY A 86 4.82 -12.35 -12.08
CA GLY A 86 3.83 -12.60 -13.12
C GLY A 86 2.60 -13.36 -12.61
N VAL A 87 2.06 -12.97 -11.45
CA VAL A 87 1.02 -13.74 -10.73
C VAL A 87 -0.29 -13.82 -11.52
N VAL A 88 -0.75 -12.68 -12.04
CA VAL A 88 -2.01 -12.54 -12.81
C VAL A 88 -1.82 -11.75 -14.11
N VAL A 89 -0.58 -11.39 -14.41
CA VAL A 89 -0.13 -10.62 -15.57
C VAL A 89 1.19 -11.23 -16.05
N ASP A 90 1.60 -10.94 -17.29
CA ASP A 90 2.92 -11.34 -17.73
C ASP A 90 4.00 -10.72 -16.84
N LYS A 91 5.05 -11.49 -16.58
CA LYS A 91 6.20 -11.04 -15.81
C LYS A 91 6.83 -9.81 -16.49
N ASP A 92 6.93 -8.71 -15.76
CA ASP A 92 7.47 -7.43 -16.25
C ASP A 92 8.37 -6.82 -15.18
N MET A 93 9.67 -7.05 -15.32
CA MET A 93 10.65 -6.62 -14.33
C MET A 93 10.91 -5.11 -14.36
N GLU A 94 10.80 -4.47 -15.52
CA GLU A 94 10.95 -3.02 -15.61
C GLU A 94 9.83 -2.34 -14.81
N LYS A 95 8.60 -2.81 -14.98
CA LYS A 95 7.45 -2.29 -14.24
C LYS A 95 7.52 -2.62 -12.76
N ALA A 96 7.98 -3.81 -12.39
CA ALA A 96 8.21 -4.18 -11.00
C ALA A 96 9.24 -3.24 -10.33
N LEU A 97 10.38 -3.01 -10.97
CA LEU A 97 11.41 -2.07 -10.48
C LEU A 97 10.84 -0.66 -10.29
N ASN A 98 10.06 -0.15 -11.24
CA ASN A 98 9.44 1.18 -11.13
C ASN A 98 8.51 1.27 -9.90
N TYR A 99 7.72 0.23 -9.62
CA TYR A 99 6.87 0.20 -8.42
C TYR A 99 7.70 0.14 -7.14
N TYR A 100 8.74 -0.70 -7.09
CA TYR A 100 9.61 -0.75 -5.92
C TYR A 100 10.37 0.57 -5.71
N GLU A 101 10.82 1.24 -6.77
CA GLU A 101 11.48 2.54 -6.70
C GLU A 101 10.56 3.56 -6.06
N LYS A 102 9.31 3.64 -6.52
CA LYS A 102 8.28 4.50 -5.89
C LYS A 102 8.02 4.13 -4.43
N GLY A 103 7.87 2.84 -4.11
CA GLY A 103 7.71 2.39 -2.71
C GLY A 103 8.89 2.81 -1.84
N CYS A 104 10.11 2.66 -2.35
CA CYS A 104 11.34 3.04 -1.66
C CYS A 104 11.47 4.58 -1.48
N GLU A 105 11.05 5.38 -2.47
CA GLU A 105 10.91 6.84 -2.33
C GLU A 105 9.92 7.23 -1.23
N LEU A 106 8.85 6.45 -1.08
CA LEU A 106 7.87 6.58 0.01
C LEU A 106 8.32 5.95 1.34
N LYS A 107 9.60 5.57 1.44
CA LYS A 107 10.22 4.97 2.64
C LYS A 107 9.62 3.62 3.03
N ASP A 108 9.22 2.81 2.06
CA ASP A 108 8.99 1.38 2.28
C ASP A 108 10.34 0.65 2.26
N GLY A 109 10.78 0.20 3.44
CA GLY A 109 12.02 -0.54 3.60
C GLY A 109 12.03 -1.90 2.87
N ILE A 110 10.86 -2.53 2.71
CA ILE A 110 10.72 -3.78 1.96
C ILE A 110 10.98 -3.52 0.49
N ALA A 111 10.37 -2.47 -0.08
CA ALA A 111 10.58 -2.06 -1.47
C ALA A 111 12.06 -1.78 -1.76
N CYS A 112 12.71 -0.99 -0.90
CA CYS A 112 14.14 -0.70 -1.01
C CYS A 112 14.98 -1.99 -0.93
N ASN A 113 14.65 -2.91 -0.01
CA ASN A 113 15.37 -4.17 0.13
C ASN A 113 15.24 -5.05 -1.12
N LEU A 114 14.04 -5.12 -1.72
CA LEU A 114 13.80 -5.86 -2.96
C LEU A 114 14.64 -5.30 -4.10
N LEU A 115 14.70 -3.97 -4.27
CA LEU A 115 15.60 -3.35 -5.25
C LEU A 115 17.07 -3.72 -5.01
N GLY A 116 17.51 -3.65 -3.75
CA GLY A 116 18.85 -4.05 -3.35
C GLY A 116 19.17 -5.47 -3.83
N SER A 117 18.26 -6.40 -3.56
CA SER A 117 18.39 -7.82 -3.92
C SER A 117 18.39 -8.05 -5.43
N PHE A 118 17.51 -7.39 -6.19
CA PHE A 118 17.49 -7.53 -7.65
C PHE A 118 18.81 -7.08 -8.28
N TYR A 119 19.34 -5.92 -7.87
CA TYR A 119 20.62 -5.43 -8.38
C TYR A 119 21.83 -6.22 -7.85
N GLU A 120 21.75 -6.83 -6.68
CA GLU A 120 22.81 -7.70 -6.15
C GLU A 120 22.93 -9.00 -6.94
N ASN A 121 21.79 -9.65 -7.19
CA ASN A 121 21.72 -10.95 -7.83
C ASN A 121 21.82 -10.86 -9.36
N GLY A 122 21.36 -9.76 -9.96
CA GLY A 122 21.30 -9.61 -11.41
C GLY A 122 20.26 -10.52 -12.06
N GLU A 123 19.24 -10.95 -11.31
CA GLU A 123 18.18 -11.81 -11.84
C GLU A 123 17.19 -10.97 -12.64
N ASN A 124 17.22 -11.10 -13.97
CA ASN A 124 16.36 -10.37 -14.92
C ASN A 124 16.62 -8.86 -14.98
N VAL A 125 17.68 -8.38 -14.33
CA VAL A 125 18.21 -7.01 -14.37
C VAL A 125 19.73 -7.09 -14.39
N ASP A 126 20.42 -6.08 -14.93
CA ASP A 126 21.88 -6.08 -14.87
C ASP A 126 22.37 -5.98 -13.42
N LYS A 127 23.30 -6.87 -13.06
CA LYS A 127 23.93 -6.84 -11.74
C LYS A 127 24.66 -5.52 -11.53
N ASP A 128 24.32 -4.81 -10.47
CA ASP A 128 24.92 -3.53 -10.11
C ASP A 128 25.09 -3.43 -8.58
N GLN A 129 26.30 -3.71 -8.12
CA GLN A 129 26.64 -3.69 -6.70
C GLN A 129 26.53 -2.29 -6.08
N LYS A 130 26.72 -1.22 -6.86
CA LYS A 130 26.59 0.15 -6.35
C LYS A 130 25.12 0.49 -6.10
N LYS A 131 24.25 0.12 -7.03
CA LYS A 131 22.79 0.25 -6.83
C LYS A 131 22.31 -0.63 -5.68
N ALA A 132 22.77 -1.87 -5.60
CA ALA A 132 22.44 -2.77 -4.49
C ALA A 132 22.79 -2.14 -3.13
N PHE A 133 24.03 -1.67 -2.97
CA PHE A 133 24.49 -0.99 -1.77
C PHE A 133 23.65 0.26 -1.45
N TYR A 134 23.33 1.08 -2.47
CA TYR A 134 22.50 2.27 -2.32
C TYR A 134 21.11 1.92 -1.77
N TYR A 135 20.41 0.95 -2.35
CA TYR A 135 19.06 0.60 -1.91
C TYR A 135 19.04 -0.12 -0.56
N TYR A 136 20.00 -0.99 -0.25
CA TYR A 136 20.12 -1.57 1.09
C TYR A 136 20.41 -0.51 2.16
N THR A 137 21.22 0.49 1.85
CA THR A 137 21.46 1.64 2.75
C THR A 137 20.16 2.39 3.03
N ARG A 138 19.33 2.64 2.00
CA ARG A 138 18.04 3.30 2.18
C ARG A 138 17.05 2.43 2.96
N ALA A 139 16.97 1.13 2.67
CA ALA A 139 16.14 0.19 3.42
C ALA A 139 16.48 0.19 4.93
N CYS A 140 17.78 0.17 5.26
CA CYS A 140 18.26 0.19 6.64
C CYS A 140 17.96 1.52 7.36
N ASN A 141 18.22 2.67 6.71
CA ASN A 141 18.19 3.97 7.38
C ASN A 141 16.84 4.69 7.30
N GLU A 142 16.12 4.55 6.19
CA GLU A 142 14.91 5.32 5.90
C GLU A 142 13.63 4.48 6.03
N GLY A 143 13.70 3.19 5.70
CA GLY A 143 12.55 2.29 5.64
C GLY A 143 12.33 1.41 6.87
N ASP A 144 13.18 1.55 7.89
CA ASP A 144 13.15 0.76 9.15
C ASP A 144 13.18 -0.76 8.91
N TRP A 145 13.91 -1.21 7.89
CA TRP A 145 14.07 -2.64 7.59
C TRP A 145 15.37 -3.17 8.18
N ALA A 146 15.30 -3.64 9.43
CA ALA A 146 16.47 -4.10 10.19
C ALA A 146 17.32 -5.14 9.44
N GLN A 147 16.68 -6.04 8.68
CA GLN A 147 17.38 -7.06 7.91
C GLN A 147 18.28 -6.46 6.83
N ALA A 148 17.89 -5.33 6.21
CA ALA A 148 18.75 -4.66 5.24
C ALA A 148 20.02 -4.08 5.89
N CYS A 149 19.99 -3.73 7.18
CA CYS A 149 21.19 -3.29 7.89
C CYS A 149 22.21 -4.43 8.08
N GLU A 150 21.74 -5.67 8.23
CA GLU A 150 22.61 -6.84 8.31
C GLU A 150 23.24 -7.14 6.96
N THR A 151 22.41 -7.19 5.90
CA THR A 151 22.88 -7.38 4.52
C THR A 151 23.87 -6.28 4.10
N LEU A 152 23.63 -5.02 4.50
CA LEU A 152 24.54 -3.93 4.22
C LEU A 152 25.93 -4.14 4.84
N LYS A 153 26.01 -4.66 6.08
CA LYS A 153 27.29 -4.97 6.72
C LYS A 153 28.04 -6.03 5.92
N GLU A 154 27.38 -7.12 5.56
CA GLU A 154 27.99 -8.21 4.79
C GLU A 154 28.50 -7.77 3.43
N ILE A 155 27.79 -6.88 2.73
CA ILE A 155 28.21 -6.37 1.43
C ILE A 155 29.33 -5.33 1.56
N SER A 156 29.35 -4.55 2.64
CA SER A 156 30.41 -3.55 2.89
C SER A 156 31.78 -4.16 3.24
N GLU A 157 31.79 -5.43 3.64
CA GLU A 157 32.99 -6.17 4.05
C GLU A 157 33.60 -7.03 2.92
N LYS A 158 32.93 -7.13 1.77
CA LYS A 158 33.39 -7.87 0.58
C LYS A 158 34.24 -6.99 -0.35
#